data_AF-A0A450RTR2-F1
#
_entry.id   AF-A0A450RTR2-F1
#
_cell.length_a   1.000
_cell.length_b   1.000
_cell.length_c   1.000
_cell.angle_alpha   90.00
_cell.angle_beta   90.00
_cell.angle_gamma   90.00
#
_symmetry.space_group_name_H-M   'P 1'
#
loop_
_entity.id
_entity.type
_entity.pdbx_description
1 polymer ?
#
loop_
_entity_poly.entity_id
_entity_poly.type
_entity_poly.pdbx_seq_one_letter_code
_entity_poly.pdbx_strand_id
1 'polypeptide(L)'
;MISPAPMAEIFYEEKPMKPHEIIKEIEHLCLSDKLLLVADVWDSIARTNDVPPMPEWQKTELDRRYSDYKNKKSGLYDYKEVHGELRARTT
;
A
#
# COMPACT_ATOMS: atom_id res chain seq x y z
N MET A 1 -21.27 -47.63 31.12
CA MET A 1 -21.00 -46.21 30.81
C MET A 1 -19.56 -46.10 30.39
N ILE A 2 -19.29 -45.94 29.10
CA ILE A 2 -17.93 -45.68 28.59
C ILE A 2 -17.78 -44.16 28.58
N SER A 3 -16.90 -43.63 29.43
CA SER A 3 -16.53 -42.21 29.36
C SER A 3 -15.76 -41.98 28.07
N PRO A 4 -16.11 -41.01 27.22
CA PRO A 4 -15.29 -40.70 26.07
C PRO A 4 -13.94 -40.14 26.55
N ALA A 5 -12.87 -40.53 25.87
CA ALA A 5 -11.53 -39.97 26.07
C ALA A 5 -11.56 -38.46 25.79
N PRO A 6 -10.78 -37.64 26.51
CA PRO A 6 -10.72 -36.21 26.24
C PRO A 6 -10.18 -35.99 24.83
N MET A 7 -11.00 -35.40 23.96
CA MET A 7 -10.55 -34.86 22.68
C MET A 7 -9.51 -33.80 22.99
N ALA A 8 -8.23 -34.11 22.80
CA ALA A 8 -7.18 -33.12 22.83
C ALA A 8 -7.60 -32.00 21.89
N GLU A 9 -7.79 -30.80 22.44
CA GLU A 9 -7.93 -29.57 21.68
C GLU A 9 -6.64 -29.42 20.87
N ILE A 10 -6.68 -29.88 19.62
CA ILE A 10 -5.63 -29.61 18.65
C ILE A 10 -5.80 -28.13 18.31
N PHE A 11 -5.10 -27.27 19.06
CA PHE A 11 -4.90 -25.89 18.64
C PHE A 11 -4.12 -25.94 17.32
N TYR A 12 -4.84 -25.90 16.20
CA TYR A 12 -4.24 -25.68 14.90
C TYR A 12 -3.71 -24.25 14.91
N GLU A 13 -2.42 -24.11 15.19
CA GLU A 13 -1.72 -22.86 14.99
C GLU A 13 -1.77 -22.58 13.48
N GLU A 14 -2.62 -21.64 13.06
CA GLU A 14 -2.72 -21.23 11.67
C GLU A 14 -1.37 -20.65 11.24
N LYS A 15 -0.58 -21.49 10.56
CA LYS A 15 0.71 -21.09 10.03
C LYS A 15 0.49 -19.96 9.03
N PRO A 16 1.15 -18.80 9.20
CA PRO A 16 0.97 -17.68 8.28
C PRO A 16 1.42 -18.07 6.87
N MET A 17 0.61 -17.73 5.88
CA MET A 17 0.96 -17.95 4.48
C MET A 17 2.25 -17.22 4.13
N LYS A 18 3.14 -17.90 3.41
CA LYS A 18 4.36 -17.28 2.90
C LYS A 18 4.03 -16.36 1.72
N PRO A 19 4.84 -15.34 1.43
CA PRO A 19 4.58 -14.41 0.33
C PRO A 19 4.31 -15.07 -1.02
N HIS A 20 5.04 -16.14 -1.36
CA HIS A 20 4.83 -16.86 -2.61
C HIS A 20 3.53 -17.68 -2.66
N GLU A 21 2.97 -18.06 -1.52
CA GLU A 21 1.66 -18.71 -1.42
C GLU A 21 0.56 -17.66 -1.62
N ILE A 22 0.71 -16.48 -1.02
CA ILE A 22 -0.21 -15.34 -1.21
C ILE A 22 -0.27 -14.94 -2.70
N ILE A 23 0.87 -14.87 -3.39
CA ILE A 23 0.89 -14.54 -4.83
C ILE A 23 0.10 -15.56 -5.65
N LYS A 24 0.19 -16.86 -5.34
CA LYS A 24 -0.60 -17.89 -6.03
C LYS A 24 -2.09 -17.70 -5.83
N GLU A 25 -2.54 -17.36 -4.62
CA GLU A 25 -3.96 -17.08 -4.38
C GLU A 25 -4.44 -15.84 -5.15
N ILE A 26 -3.61 -14.78 -5.18
CA ILE A 26 -3.91 -13.56 -5.94
C ILE A 26 -4.07 -13.85 -7.42
N GLU A 27 -3.31 -14.78 -8.01
CA GLU A 27 -3.40 -15.11 -9.44
C GLU A 27 -4.82 -15.55 -9.86
N HIS A 28 -5.55 -16.23 -8.98
CA HIS A 28 -6.91 -16.73 -9.22
C HIS A 28 -7.99 -15.64 -9.17
N LEU A 29 -7.67 -14.45 -8.65
CA LEU A 29 -8.62 -13.35 -8.54
C LEU A 29 -8.89 -12.71 -9.91
N CYS A 30 -10.13 -12.27 -10.12
CA CYS A 30 -10.46 -11.41 -11.26
C CYS A 30 -9.85 -10.01 -11.08
N LEU A 31 -9.83 -9.21 -12.15
CA LEU A 31 -9.20 -7.88 -12.10
C LEU A 31 -9.81 -6.97 -11.03
N SER A 32 -11.13 -6.94 -10.87
CA SER A 32 -11.78 -6.09 -9.86
C SER A 32 -11.37 -6.49 -8.44
N ASP A 33 -11.31 -7.78 -8.15
CA ASP A 33 -10.94 -8.28 -6.82
C ASP A 33 -9.46 -8.00 -6.51
N LYS A 34 -8.58 -8.10 -7.52
CA LYS A 34 -7.18 -7.69 -7.39
C LYS A 34 -7.05 -6.21 -7.02
N LEU A 35 -7.83 -5.35 -7.68
CA LEU A 35 -7.80 -3.91 -7.42
C LEU A 35 -8.33 -3.58 -6.01
N LEU A 36 -9.41 -4.23 -5.57
CA LEU A 36 -9.94 -4.06 -4.22
C LEU A 36 -8.93 -4.55 -3.16
N LEU A 37 -8.32 -5.72 -3.37
CA LEU A 37 -7.31 -6.24 -2.45
C LEU A 37 -6.11 -5.28 -2.32
N VAL A 38 -5.64 -4.71 -3.43
CA VAL A 38 -4.54 -3.72 -3.40
C VAL A 38 -4.95 -2.50 -2.58
N ALA A 39 -6.18 -2.00 -2.74
CA ALA A 39 -6.69 -0.88 -1.96
C ALA A 39 -6.78 -1.21 -0.46
N ASP A 40 -7.31 -2.39 -0.10
CA ASP A 40 -7.45 -2.80 1.30
C ASP A 40 -6.09 -2.97 2.00
N VAL A 41 -5.10 -3.54 1.30
CA VAL A 41 -3.72 -3.64 1.80
C VAL A 41 -3.12 -2.26 1.99
N TRP A 42 -3.33 -1.35 1.02
CA TRP A 42 -2.86 0.03 1.12
C TRP A 42 -3.45 0.75 2.33
N ASP A 43 -4.76 0.64 2.54
CA ASP A 43 -5.43 1.21 3.71
C ASP A 43 -4.92 0.59 5.01
N SER A 44 -4.57 -0.70 5.02
CA SER A 44 -3.96 -1.35 6.19
C SER A 44 -2.60 -0.78 6.55
N ILE A 45 -1.75 -0.54 5.55
CA ILE A 45 -0.43 0.08 5.76
C ILE A 45 -0.61 1.51 6.28
N ALA A 46 -1.55 2.27 5.70
CA ALA A 46 -1.84 3.63 6.16
C ALA A 46 -2.33 3.68 7.61
N ARG A 47 -3.10 2.67 8.06
CA ARG A 47 -3.61 2.58 9.45
C ARG A 47 -2.52 2.32 10.48
N THR A 48 -1.51 1.51 10.17
CA THR A 48 -0.41 1.26 11.13
C THR A 48 0.49 2.49 11.29
N ASN A 49 0.52 3.36 10.27
CA ASN A 49 1.37 4.54 10.22
C ASN A 49 2.85 4.20 10.48
N ASP A 50 3.26 2.99 10.07
CA ASP A 50 4.64 2.55 10.11
C ASP A 50 5.43 3.43 9.15
N VAL A 51 6.21 4.35 9.70
CA VAL A 51 7.07 5.24 8.90
C VAL A 51 8.26 4.40 8.42
N PRO A 52 8.37 4.07 7.12
CA PRO A 52 9.54 3.38 6.63
C PRO A 52 10.78 4.23 6.90
N PRO A 53 11.93 3.62 7.21
CA PRO A 53 13.16 4.38 7.40
C PRO A 53 13.46 5.17 6.14
N MET A 54 13.54 6.50 6.25
CA MET A 54 13.88 7.38 5.13
C MET A 54 15.41 7.46 5.01
N PRO A 55 16.02 6.92 3.93
CA PRO A 55 17.45 7.06 3.69
C PRO A 55 17.87 8.53 3.60
N GLU A 56 19.12 8.81 3.98
CA GLU A 56 19.61 10.19 4.06
C GLU A 56 19.59 10.92 2.71
N TRP A 57 19.78 10.19 1.61
CA TRP A 57 19.68 10.75 0.26
C TRP A 57 18.26 11.26 -0.06
N GLN A 58 17.21 10.61 0.47
CA GLN A 58 15.84 11.05 0.27
C GLN A 58 15.57 12.36 1.02
N LYS A 59 16.05 12.45 2.28
CA LYS A 59 15.97 13.70 3.07
C LYS A 59 16.70 14.85 2.37
N THR A 60 17.93 14.60 1.93
CA THR A 60 18.76 15.59 1.22
C THR A 60 18.09 16.07 -0.06
N GLU A 61 17.49 15.16 -0.84
CA GLU A 61 16.76 15.51 -2.06
C GLU A 61 15.49 16.31 -1.76
N LEU A 62 14.77 16.00 -0.67
CA LEU A 62 13.61 16.77 -0.22
C LEU A 62 14.02 18.19 0.19
N ASP A 63 15.10 18.34 0.96
CA ASP A 63 15.63 19.65 1.38
C ASP A 63 16.05 20.49 0.19
N ARG A 64 16.69 19.87 -0.81
CA ARG A 64 17.06 20.52 -2.06
C ARG A 64 15.83 21.02 -2.82
N ARG A 65 14.82 20.17 -3.03
CA ARG A 65 13.58 20.54 -3.74
C ARG A 65 12.81 21.63 -3.03
N TYR A 66 12.74 21.56 -1.70
CA TYR A 66 12.08 22.57 -0.89
C TYR A 66 12.79 23.93 -0.98
N SER A 67 14.13 23.92 -0.95
CA SER A 67 14.95 25.12 -1.14
C SER A 67 14.77 25.71 -2.54
N ASP A 68 14.75 24.88 -3.59
CA ASP A 68 14.52 25.34 -4.96
C ASP A 68 13.13 25.98 -5.11
N TYR A 69 12.10 25.39 -4.50
CA TYR A 69 10.76 25.96 -4.47
C TYR A 69 10.74 27.33 -3.76
N LYS A 70 11.33 27.43 -2.56
CA LYS A 70 11.41 28.70 -1.81
C LYS A 70 12.14 29.79 -2.58
N ASN A 71 13.16 29.40 -3.35
CA ASN A 71 13.94 30.30 -4.19
C ASN A 71 13.33 30.54 -5.58
N LYS A 72 12.08 30.10 -5.83
CA LYS A 72 11.38 30.22 -7.11
C LYS A 72 12.18 29.64 -8.30
N LYS A 73 13.06 28.66 -8.04
CA LYS A 73 13.83 27.93 -9.05
C LYS A 73 13.04 26.77 -9.64
N SER A 74 11.96 26.36 -8.98
CA SER A 74 10.98 25.40 -9.50
C SER A 74 9.61 26.07 -9.61
N GLY A 75 8.94 25.84 -10.76
CA GLY A 75 7.53 26.16 -10.93
C GLY A 75 6.66 25.08 -10.29
N LEU A 76 5.58 25.49 -9.64
CA LEU A 76 4.49 24.60 -9.30
C LEU A 76 3.38 24.75 -10.35
N TYR A 77 2.68 23.67 -10.60
CA TYR A 77 1.43 23.71 -11.35
C TYR A 77 0.27 23.65 -10.36
N ASP A 78 -0.72 24.50 -10.54
CA ASP A 78 -1.96 24.38 -9.79
C ASP A 78 -2.69 23.12 -10.24
N TYR A 79 -3.16 22.30 -9.29
CA TYR A 79 -3.81 21.04 -9.66
C TYR A 79 -5.06 21.27 -10.52
N LYS A 80 -5.82 22.35 -10.29
CA LYS A 80 -7.02 22.65 -11.09
C LYS A 80 -6.66 22.96 -12.53
N GLU A 81 -5.55 23.67 -12.75
CA GLU A 81 -5.01 23.96 -14.08
C GLU A 81 -4.66 22.65 -14.80
N VAL A 82 -3.85 21.78 -14.17
CA VAL A 82 -3.48 20.48 -14.74
C VAL A 82 -4.71 19.62 -15.06
N HIS A 83 -5.66 19.51 -14.13
CA HIS A 83 -6.89 18.74 -14.35
C HIS A 83 -7.81 19.38 -15.41
N GLY A 84 -7.77 20.70 -15.55
CA GLY A 84 -8.49 21.44 -16.60
C GLY A 84 -7.91 21.11 -17.97
N GLU A 85 -6.58 21.23 -18.11
CA GLU A 85 -5.86 20.90 -19.36
C GLU A 85 -6.09 19.44 -19.79
N LEU A 86 -5.96 18.50 -18.86
CA LEU A 86 -6.17 17.08 -19.16
C LEU A 86 -7.57 16.80 -19.68
N ARG A 87 -8.61 17.43 -19.11
CA ARG A 87 -10.01 17.26 -19.57
C ARG A 87 -10.25 17.89 -20.94
N ALA A 88 -9.65 19.05 -21.19
CA ALA A 88 -9.75 19.73 -22.48
C ALA A 88 -9.08 18.95 -23.63
N ARG A 89 -8.08 18.12 -23.34
CA ARG A 89 -7.41 17.28 -24.36
C ARG A 89 -8.22 16.06 -24.80
N THR A 90 -9.17 15.63 -23.99
CA THR A 90 -9.94 14.39 -24.23
C THR A 90 -11.37 14.66 -24.71
N THR A 91 -11.75 15.94 -24.85
CA THR A 91 -13.02 16.41 -25.42
C THR A 91 -12.76 16.95 -26.82
#